data_AF-A0A3D8SCN7-F1
#
_entry.id   AF-A0A3D8SCN7-F1
#
_cell.length_a   1.000
_cell.length_b   1.000
_cell.length_c   1.000
_cell.angle_alpha   90.00
_cell.angle_beta   90.00
_cell.angle_gamma   90.00
#
_symmetry.space_group_name_H-M   'P 1'
#
loop_
_entity.id
_entity.type
_entity.pdbx_description
1 polymer ?
#
loop_
_entity_poly.entity_id
_entity_poly.type
_entity_poly.pdbx_seq_one_letter_code
_entity_poly.pdbx_strand_id
1 'polypeptide(L)'
;MAPTTKGPAKHKTSAKGDSKNNKVLGSKVSKKNVKRPPPKEVKSKARTEQSQLKKTKKREYSEAELDLPKLNMITPVGVVNPKGKKKGKTFCDDPEAMMTIFAMVNAEKEGQIESKIMKARQLEEIREAKKKEAEARQSEKKNKLDNAKESIRNSRKGKGGASGNKSNKAEKESPKPKSGGKRKSVAFA
;
A
#
# COMPACT_ATOMS: atom_id res chain seq x y z
N MET A 1 -3.29 -71.48 -12.89
CA MET A 1 -2.74 -70.86 -11.68
C MET A 1 -3.68 -69.73 -11.25
N ALA A 2 -4.31 -69.85 -10.08
CA ALA A 2 -4.91 -68.73 -9.33
C ALA A 2 -3.78 -67.91 -8.63
N PRO A 3 -3.98 -66.74 -7.96
CA PRO A 3 -5.20 -66.16 -7.35
C PRO A 3 -5.33 -64.62 -7.62
N THR A 4 -6.29 -63.78 -7.16
CA THR A 4 -6.87 -63.56 -5.82
C THR A 4 -8.19 -62.71 -5.83
N THR A 5 -9.20 -63.20 -5.09
CA THR A 5 -10.13 -62.53 -4.13
C THR A 5 -10.89 -61.22 -4.50
N LYS A 6 -12.18 -61.24 -4.85
CA LYS A 6 -13.41 -61.19 -3.99
C LYS A 6 -13.47 -60.04 -2.95
N GLY A 7 -14.42 -59.10 -3.12
CA GLY A 7 -14.83 -58.08 -2.12
C GLY A 7 -15.62 -58.67 -0.93
N PRO A 8 -16.50 -57.95 -0.18
CA PRO A 8 -16.89 -56.52 -0.23
C PRO A 8 -16.79 -55.78 1.14
N ALA A 9 -17.02 -54.46 1.11
CA ALA A 9 -17.12 -53.60 2.29
C ALA A 9 -18.34 -53.94 3.18
N LYS A 10 -18.12 -54.04 4.50
CA LYS A 10 -19.15 -53.96 5.55
C LYS A 10 -18.61 -53.24 6.77
N HIS A 11 -19.20 -52.09 7.09
CA HIS A 11 -19.46 -51.61 8.46
C HIS A 11 -20.51 -50.51 8.33
N LYS A 12 -21.81 -50.85 8.37
CA LYS A 12 -22.67 -50.91 9.57
C LYS A 12 -22.43 -49.76 10.54
N THR A 13 -23.31 -48.78 10.38
CA THR A 13 -23.81 -47.83 11.36
C THR A 13 -24.35 -48.54 12.60
N SER A 14 -24.01 -48.03 13.78
CA SER A 14 -24.80 -48.29 15.00
C SER A 14 -24.42 -47.34 16.13
N ALA A 15 -25.30 -46.39 16.42
CA ALA A 15 -25.60 -45.80 17.74
C ALA A 15 -26.42 -44.52 17.47
N LYS A 16 -27.55 -44.24 18.09
CA LYS A 16 -28.30 -44.90 19.16
C LYS A 16 -29.70 -44.27 19.06
N GLY A 17 -30.73 -45.09 18.91
CA GLY A 17 -32.09 -44.64 19.09
C GLY A 17 -32.40 -44.59 20.59
N ASP A 18 -32.95 -43.48 21.05
CA ASP A 18 -33.65 -43.45 22.33
C ASP A 18 -34.92 -42.63 22.17
N SER A 19 -36.03 -43.33 22.30
CA SER A 19 -37.37 -42.77 22.33
C SER A 19 -38.09 -43.43 23.50
N LYS A 20 -38.51 -42.63 24.50
CA LYS A 20 -39.91 -42.48 24.93
C LYS A 20 -40.05 -42.05 26.40
N ASN A 21 -41.02 -41.16 26.58
CA ASN A 21 -42.00 -41.06 27.66
C ASN A 21 -41.63 -40.40 29.01
N ASN A 22 -42.03 -39.13 29.09
CA ASN A 22 -43.11 -38.61 29.93
C ASN A 22 -43.21 -39.08 31.39
N LYS A 23 -42.82 -38.20 32.35
CA LYS A 23 -43.52 -38.06 33.63
C LYS A 23 -43.26 -36.70 34.25
N VAL A 24 -44.31 -35.89 34.35
CA VAL A 24 -44.37 -34.68 35.18
C VAL A 24 -44.38 -35.12 36.64
N LEU A 25 -43.34 -34.76 37.40
CA LEU A 25 -43.36 -34.74 38.86
C LEU A 25 -42.47 -33.57 39.32
N GLY A 26 -43.10 -32.60 39.98
CA GLY A 26 -42.42 -31.46 40.56
C GLY A 26 -41.40 -31.87 41.62
N SER A 27 -40.22 -31.26 41.58
CA SER A 27 -39.24 -31.33 42.65
C SER A 27 -38.32 -30.12 42.61
N LYS A 28 -38.54 -29.25 43.60
CA LYS A 28 -37.62 -28.30 44.26
C LYS A 28 -36.54 -27.61 43.41
N VAL A 29 -36.82 -26.31 43.20
CA VAL A 29 -35.91 -25.23 42.82
C VAL A 29 -34.54 -25.34 43.52
N SER A 30 -33.48 -25.58 42.75
CA SER A 30 -32.11 -25.19 43.12
C SER A 30 -31.67 -24.04 42.19
N LYS A 31 -31.66 -22.83 42.76
CA LYS A 31 -31.24 -21.60 42.09
C LYS A 31 -29.75 -21.69 41.77
N LYS A 32 -29.40 -22.02 40.53
CA LYS A 32 -28.11 -21.63 39.95
C LYS A 32 -28.31 -20.36 39.15
N ASN A 33 -27.67 -19.29 39.62
CA ASN A 33 -27.53 -18.01 38.93
C ASN A 33 -26.90 -18.22 37.55
N VAL A 34 -27.73 -18.35 36.53
CA VAL A 34 -27.34 -18.23 35.13
C VAL A 34 -28.30 -17.21 34.53
N LYS A 35 -27.77 -16.07 34.07
CA LYS A 35 -28.53 -15.04 33.35
C LYS A 35 -29.12 -15.67 32.09
N ARG A 36 -30.33 -16.20 32.19
CA ARG A 36 -31.11 -16.67 31.04
C ARG A 36 -31.69 -15.45 30.33
N PRO A 37 -31.58 -15.36 28.99
CA PRO A 37 -32.27 -14.31 28.25
C PRO A 37 -33.79 -14.46 28.44
N PRO A 38 -34.56 -13.36 28.39
CA PRO A 38 -36.00 -13.42 28.58
C PRO A 38 -36.64 -14.32 27.51
N PRO A 39 -37.67 -15.12 27.87
CA PRO A 39 -38.37 -15.95 26.92
C PRO A 39 -38.99 -15.08 25.82
N LYS A 40 -38.59 -15.31 24.56
CA LYS A 40 -39.16 -14.64 23.40
C LYS A 40 -40.48 -15.31 23.06
N GLU A 41 -41.58 -14.57 23.13
CA GLU A 41 -42.87 -15.03 22.65
C GLU A 41 -42.81 -15.25 21.14
N VAL A 42 -42.82 -16.51 20.71
CA VAL A 42 -42.91 -16.86 19.29
C VAL A 42 -44.39 -16.83 18.95
N LYS A 43 -44.87 -15.70 18.43
CA LYS A 43 -46.23 -15.61 17.87
C LYS A 43 -46.34 -16.63 16.74
N SER A 44 -47.12 -17.69 16.94
CA SER A 44 -47.42 -18.66 15.89
C SER A 44 -48.16 -17.93 14.77
N LYS A 45 -47.58 -17.94 13.56
CA LYS A 45 -48.20 -17.30 12.40
C LYS A 45 -49.52 -18.00 12.09
N ALA A 46 -50.56 -17.21 11.78
CA ALA A 46 -51.88 -17.72 11.46
C ALA A 46 -51.85 -18.61 10.20
N ARG A 47 -52.67 -19.66 10.18
CA ARG A 47 -52.77 -20.63 9.07
C ARG A 47 -53.17 -19.99 7.72
N THR A 48 -53.70 -18.77 7.77
CA THR A 48 -54.14 -17.96 6.64
C THR A 48 -53.03 -17.09 6.04
N GLU A 49 -51.80 -17.12 6.57
CA GLU A 49 -50.71 -16.34 5.99
C GLU A 49 -50.37 -16.80 4.57
N GLN A 50 -50.29 -15.85 3.63
CA GLN A 50 -50.03 -16.08 2.21
C GLN A 50 -48.76 -16.91 1.94
N SER A 51 -47.79 -16.92 2.85
CA SER A 51 -46.59 -17.76 2.75
C SER A 51 -46.89 -19.26 2.84
N GLN A 52 -47.97 -19.66 3.51
CA GLN A 52 -48.37 -21.06 3.68
C GLN A 52 -49.36 -21.52 2.59
N LEU A 53 -50.03 -20.60 1.90
CA LEU A 53 -50.96 -20.91 0.80
C LEU A 53 -50.28 -21.03 -0.58
N LYS A 54 -49.01 -20.62 -0.72
CA LYS A 54 -48.28 -20.75 -1.99
C LYS A 54 -47.84 -22.20 -2.21
N LYS A 55 -48.44 -22.87 -3.20
CA LYS A 55 -47.99 -24.18 -3.67
C LYS A 55 -46.52 -24.07 -4.11
N THR A 56 -45.64 -24.81 -3.46
CA THR A 56 -44.22 -24.84 -3.82
C THR A 56 -44.06 -25.50 -5.18
N LYS A 57 -43.17 -24.97 -6.02
CA LYS A 57 -42.85 -25.57 -7.32
C LYS A 57 -42.27 -26.97 -7.08
N LYS A 58 -42.72 -27.95 -7.86
CA LYS A 58 -42.11 -29.30 -7.85
C LYS A 58 -40.67 -29.18 -8.30
N ARG A 59 -39.77 -30.00 -7.73
CA ARG A 59 -38.37 -30.05 -8.18
C ARG A 59 -38.33 -30.60 -9.60
N GLU A 60 -37.74 -29.85 -10.50
CA GLU A 60 -37.37 -30.29 -11.84
C GLU A 60 -35.98 -30.90 -11.73
N TYR A 61 -35.86 -32.19 -12.04
CA TYR A 61 -34.56 -32.87 -12.03
C TYR A 61 -33.83 -32.54 -13.32
N SER A 62 -32.54 -32.23 -13.21
CA SER A 62 -31.69 -32.03 -14.38
C SER A 62 -31.31 -33.38 -14.99
N GLU A 63 -31.02 -33.43 -16.29
CA GLU A 63 -30.62 -34.66 -17.00
C GLU A 63 -29.41 -35.36 -16.35
N ALA A 64 -28.55 -34.59 -15.68
CA ALA A 64 -27.40 -35.11 -14.94
C ALA A 64 -27.79 -35.81 -13.63
N GLU A 65 -28.88 -35.41 -12.99
CA GLU A 65 -29.40 -36.07 -11.78
C GLU A 65 -30.15 -37.35 -12.10
N LEU A 66 -30.66 -37.47 -13.32
CA LEU A 66 -31.44 -38.60 -13.80
C LEU A 66 -30.58 -39.72 -14.43
N ASP A 67 -29.25 -39.55 -14.41
CA ASP A 67 -28.23 -40.48 -14.95
C ASP A 67 -28.59 -41.03 -16.34
N LEU A 68 -29.17 -40.17 -17.18
CA LEU A 68 -29.53 -40.55 -18.54
C LEU A 68 -28.25 -40.66 -19.39
N PRO A 69 -28.10 -41.74 -20.19
CA PRO A 69 -26.98 -41.86 -21.09
C PRO A 69 -26.96 -40.68 -22.07
N LYS A 70 -25.84 -39.96 -22.09
CA LYS A 70 -25.67 -38.81 -22.99
C LYS A 70 -25.65 -39.31 -24.43
N LEU A 71 -26.46 -38.69 -25.27
CA LEU A 71 -26.47 -38.98 -26.71
C LEU A 71 -25.10 -38.64 -27.30
N ASN A 72 -24.62 -39.48 -28.23
CA ASN A 72 -23.41 -39.24 -29.01
C ASN A 72 -23.62 -38.02 -29.92
N MET A 73 -23.35 -36.83 -29.40
CA MET A 73 -23.44 -35.59 -30.18
C MET A 73 -22.21 -35.47 -31.07
N ILE A 74 -22.43 -35.27 -32.37
CA ILE A 74 -21.36 -34.88 -33.30
C ILE A 74 -21.02 -33.42 -32.99
N THR A 75 -19.85 -33.20 -32.39
CA THR A 75 -19.34 -31.83 -32.19
C THR A 75 -18.78 -31.35 -33.53
N PRO A 76 -19.27 -30.25 -34.12
CA PRO A 76 -18.76 -29.78 -35.40
C PRO A 76 -17.30 -29.33 -35.27
N VAL A 77 -16.46 -29.79 -36.20
CA VAL A 77 -14.98 -29.72 -36.17
C VAL A 77 -14.41 -28.28 -36.15
N GLY A 78 -15.23 -27.23 -36.26
CA GLY A 78 -14.80 -25.83 -36.27
C GLY A 78 -15.12 -24.98 -35.03
N VAL A 79 -15.76 -25.53 -33.99
CA VAL A 79 -16.27 -24.73 -32.85
C VAL A 79 -15.40 -24.89 -31.59
N VAL A 80 -14.20 -25.46 -31.70
CA VAL A 80 -13.24 -25.49 -30.58
C VAL A 80 -12.24 -24.35 -30.77
N ASN A 81 -12.64 -23.14 -30.37
CA ASN A 81 -11.69 -22.04 -30.23
C ASN A 81 -10.63 -22.44 -29.19
N PRO A 82 -9.32 -22.39 -29.51
CA PRO A 82 -8.29 -22.66 -28.54
C PRO A 82 -8.45 -21.69 -27.36
N LYS A 83 -8.67 -22.24 -26.16
CA LYS A 83 -8.93 -21.46 -24.95
C LYS A 83 -7.79 -20.45 -24.76
N GLY A 84 -8.15 -19.16 -24.71
CA GLY A 84 -7.22 -18.07 -24.40
C GLY A 84 -6.86 -17.14 -25.55
N LYS A 85 -7.12 -17.51 -26.82
CA LYS A 85 -6.84 -16.63 -27.97
C LYS A 85 -8.13 -16.01 -28.50
N LYS A 86 -8.32 -14.72 -28.24
CA LYS A 86 -9.42 -13.94 -28.85
C LYS A 86 -9.04 -13.63 -30.30
N LYS A 87 -9.91 -13.97 -31.26
CA LYS A 87 -9.74 -13.62 -32.67
C LYS A 87 -9.46 -12.11 -32.78
N GLY A 88 -8.36 -11.73 -33.45
CA GLY A 88 -7.94 -10.33 -33.63
C GLY A 88 -7.27 -9.67 -32.43
N LYS A 89 -6.73 -10.43 -31.46
CA LYS A 89 -5.94 -9.88 -30.33
C LYS A 89 -4.45 -10.17 -30.35
N THR A 90 -3.98 -10.87 -31.38
CA THR A 90 -2.56 -10.93 -31.71
C THR A 90 -2.32 -9.82 -32.72
N PHE A 91 -1.58 -8.79 -32.34
CA PHE A 91 -1.23 -7.64 -33.20
C PHE A 91 0.18 -7.75 -33.80
N CYS A 92 0.93 -8.75 -33.36
CA CYS A 92 2.23 -9.12 -33.91
C CYS A 92 2.20 -10.62 -34.19
N ASP A 93 2.45 -10.95 -35.45
CA ASP A 93 2.54 -12.32 -35.92
C ASP A 93 3.91 -12.92 -35.58
N ASP A 94 4.97 -12.12 -35.69
CA ASP A 94 6.35 -12.53 -35.42
C ASP A 94 6.99 -11.71 -34.29
N PRO A 95 7.17 -12.30 -33.07
CA PRO A 95 7.74 -11.58 -31.94
C PRO A 95 9.22 -11.20 -32.17
N GLU A 96 9.96 -11.99 -32.94
CA GLU A 96 11.37 -11.74 -33.25
C GLU A 96 11.55 -10.55 -34.21
N ALA A 97 10.64 -10.40 -35.18
CA ALA A 97 10.61 -9.25 -36.07
C ALA A 97 10.29 -7.96 -35.29
N MET A 98 9.35 -8.01 -34.33
CA MET A 98 9.03 -6.87 -33.47
C MET A 98 10.24 -6.41 -32.63
N MET A 99 10.98 -7.36 -32.05
CA MET A 99 12.19 -7.04 -31.26
C MET A 99 13.28 -6.41 -32.13
N THR A 100 13.43 -6.86 -33.36
CA THR A 100 14.40 -6.29 -34.32
C THR A 100 14.02 -4.87 -34.70
N ILE A 101 12.73 -4.61 -34.97
CA ILE A 101 12.22 -3.26 -35.26
C ILE A 101 12.46 -2.33 -34.06
N PHE A 102 12.21 -2.79 -32.84
CA PHE A 102 12.50 -1.99 -31.65
C PHE A 102 13.99 -1.67 -31.51
N ALA A 103 14.87 -2.62 -31.80
CA ALA A 103 16.31 -2.39 -31.76
C ALA A 103 16.75 -1.33 -32.79
N MET A 104 16.24 -1.41 -34.03
CA MET A 104 16.54 -0.43 -35.08
C MET A 104 16.02 0.97 -34.73
N VAL A 105 14.77 1.09 -34.28
CA VAL A 105 14.16 2.38 -33.92
C VAL A 105 14.85 3.01 -32.71
N ASN A 106 15.26 2.19 -31.74
CA ASN A 106 16.01 2.69 -30.59
C ASN A 106 17.38 3.20 -31.02
N ALA A 107 18.13 2.44 -31.83
CA ALA A 107 19.44 2.88 -32.34
C ALA A 107 19.35 4.20 -33.15
N GLU A 108 18.31 4.38 -33.96
CA GLU A 108 18.08 5.63 -34.70
C GLU A 108 17.78 6.83 -33.78
N LYS A 109 17.06 6.60 -32.68
CA LYS A 109 16.59 7.67 -31.78
C LYS A 109 17.51 7.92 -30.58
N GLU A 110 18.42 7.00 -30.28
CA GLU A 110 19.27 7.05 -29.09
C GLU A 110 20.11 8.34 -29.06
N GLY A 111 20.73 8.75 -30.17
CA GLY A 111 21.49 10.01 -30.21
C GLY A 111 20.65 11.28 -29.93
N GLN A 112 19.36 11.29 -30.27
CA GLN A 112 18.46 12.40 -29.94
C GLN A 112 18.00 12.36 -28.47
N ILE A 113 17.85 11.16 -27.91
CA ILE A 113 17.43 10.97 -26.53
C ILE A 113 18.61 11.26 -25.58
N GLU A 114 19.79 10.75 -25.90
CA GLU A 114 21.04 11.02 -25.18
C GLU A 114 21.33 12.51 -25.10
N SER A 115 21.24 13.24 -26.23
CA SER A 115 21.47 14.69 -26.24
C SER A 115 20.48 15.45 -25.34
N LYS A 116 19.22 15.00 -25.24
CA LYS A 116 18.23 15.58 -24.31
C LYS A 116 18.50 15.22 -22.85
N ILE A 117 18.87 13.98 -22.56
CA ILE A 117 19.21 13.53 -21.20
C ILE A 117 20.47 14.24 -20.70
N MET A 118 21.50 14.34 -21.53
CA MET A 118 22.75 15.03 -21.22
C MET A 118 22.50 16.53 -20.98
N LYS A 119 21.70 17.18 -21.83
CA LYS A 119 21.31 18.57 -21.63
C LYS A 119 20.50 18.78 -20.35
N ALA A 120 19.61 17.84 -20.02
CA ALA A 120 18.84 17.89 -18.77
C ALA A 120 19.76 17.79 -17.54
N ARG A 121 20.73 16.86 -17.56
CA ARG A 121 21.74 16.71 -16.49
C ARG A 121 22.63 17.95 -16.34
N GLN A 122 23.10 18.53 -17.44
CA GLN A 122 23.88 19.78 -17.42
C GLN A 122 23.07 20.93 -16.81
N LEU A 123 21.78 21.06 -17.16
CA LEU A 123 20.92 22.07 -16.57
C LEU A 123 20.64 21.81 -15.09
N GLU A 124 20.54 20.55 -14.67
CA GLU A 124 20.42 20.17 -13.26
C GLU A 124 21.69 20.50 -12.47
N GLU A 125 22.86 20.16 -12.99
CA GLU A 125 24.16 20.49 -12.39
C GLU A 125 24.34 22.02 -12.23
N ILE A 126 23.97 22.81 -13.26
CA ILE A 126 23.98 24.27 -13.16
C ILE A 126 23.00 24.77 -12.09
N ARG A 127 21.81 24.16 -11.97
CA ARG A 127 20.83 24.54 -10.93
C ARG A 127 21.36 24.20 -9.54
N GLU A 128 21.98 23.05 -9.36
CA GLU A 128 22.58 22.65 -8.09
C GLU A 128 23.75 23.55 -7.69
N ALA A 129 24.64 23.88 -8.64
CA ALA A 129 25.74 24.80 -8.41
C ALA A 129 25.24 26.19 -7.98
N LYS A 130 24.22 26.72 -8.68
CA LYS A 130 23.60 28.01 -8.31
C LYS A 130 22.91 27.97 -6.94
N LYS A 131 22.24 26.86 -6.60
CA LYS A 131 21.65 26.68 -5.27
C LYS A 131 22.71 26.67 -4.18
N LYS A 132 23.80 25.92 -4.37
CA LYS A 132 24.93 25.85 -3.42
C LYS A 132 25.62 27.21 -3.24
N GLU A 133 25.86 27.96 -4.33
CA GLU A 133 26.44 29.31 -4.24
C GLU A 133 25.49 30.29 -3.52
N ALA A 134 24.19 30.22 -3.80
CA ALA A 134 23.20 31.06 -3.14
C ALA A 134 23.10 30.73 -1.64
N GLU A 135 23.13 29.44 -1.28
CA GLU A 135 23.14 28.99 0.11
C GLU A 135 24.41 29.44 0.84
N ALA A 136 25.58 29.35 0.19
CA ALA A 136 26.83 29.88 0.74
C ALA A 136 26.79 31.39 0.95
N ARG A 137 26.27 32.18 -0.01
CA ARG A 137 26.07 33.63 0.20
C ARG A 137 25.09 33.93 1.32
N GLN A 138 24.03 33.14 1.47
CA GLN A 138 23.07 33.31 2.55
C GLN A 138 23.68 32.96 3.91
N SER A 139 24.46 31.88 4.00
CA SER A 139 25.14 31.49 5.24
C SER A 139 26.18 32.52 5.65
N GLU A 140 26.97 33.06 4.72
CA GLU A 140 27.89 34.17 4.99
C GLU A 140 27.18 35.41 5.52
N LYS A 141 26.05 35.79 4.92
CA LYS A 141 25.25 36.93 5.38
C LYS A 141 24.69 36.69 6.78
N LYS A 142 24.16 35.49 7.05
CA LYS A 142 23.68 35.09 8.38
C LYS A 142 24.81 35.13 9.41
N ASN A 143 25.94 34.52 9.11
CA ASN A 143 27.13 34.53 9.98
C ASN A 143 27.60 35.96 10.28
N LYS A 144 27.64 36.85 9.29
CA LYS A 144 27.97 38.27 9.50
C LYS A 144 26.98 38.97 10.45
N LEU A 145 25.68 38.73 10.28
CA LEU A 145 24.66 39.31 11.15
C LEU A 145 24.72 38.75 12.57
N ASP A 146 24.95 37.44 12.73
CA ASP A 146 25.00 36.81 14.04
C ASP A 146 26.27 37.21 14.81
N ASN A 147 27.42 37.28 14.13
CA ASN A 147 28.65 37.86 14.71
C ASN A 147 28.44 39.32 15.15
N ALA A 148 27.72 40.13 14.36
CA ALA A 148 27.39 41.50 14.73
C ALA A 148 26.46 41.55 15.96
N LYS A 149 25.41 40.71 16.01
CA LYS A 149 24.53 40.62 17.18
C LYS A 149 25.29 40.17 18.42
N GLU A 150 26.19 39.20 18.29
CA GLU A 150 27.03 38.70 19.39
C GLU A 150 27.98 39.77 19.91
N SER A 151 28.64 40.54 19.04
CA SER A 151 29.49 41.65 19.48
C SER A 151 28.70 42.74 20.24
N ILE A 152 27.47 43.05 19.80
CA ILE A 152 26.57 43.97 20.51
C ILE A 152 26.06 43.35 21.84
N ARG A 153 25.81 42.05 21.88
CA ARG A 153 25.37 41.35 23.10
C ARG A 153 26.52 41.28 24.13
N ASN A 154 27.73 40.94 23.69
CA ASN A 154 28.92 40.87 24.52
C ASN A 154 29.32 42.25 25.07
N SER A 155 29.30 43.30 24.23
CA SER A 155 29.55 44.67 24.69
C SER A 155 28.51 45.17 25.69
N ARG A 156 27.23 44.78 25.57
CA ARG A 156 26.20 45.07 26.58
C ARG A 156 26.40 44.27 27.88
N LYS A 157 26.76 42.99 27.79
CA LYS A 157 27.01 42.14 28.97
C LYS A 157 28.18 42.68 29.80
N GLY A 158 29.22 43.22 29.17
CA GLY A 158 30.34 43.87 29.84
C GLY A 158 30.00 45.19 30.56
N LYS A 159 28.94 45.89 30.16
CA LYS A 159 28.52 47.16 30.79
C LYS A 159 27.44 46.99 31.89
N GLY A 160 26.68 45.90 31.89
CA GLY A 160 25.60 45.65 32.85
C GLY A 160 25.90 44.63 33.96
N GLY A 161 27.08 44.00 33.93
CA GLY A 161 27.42 42.89 34.83
C GLY A 161 28.79 43.06 35.48
N ALA A 162 29.05 44.21 36.12
CA ALA A 162 30.20 44.37 37.01
C ALA A 162 29.86 43.83 38.40
N SER A 163 29.78 42.50 38.51
CA SER A 163 29.94 41.75 39.77
C SER A 163 30.04 40.28 39.41
N GLY A 164 31.25 39.72 39.35
CA GLY A 164 31.41 38.27 39.19
C GLY A 164 32.64 37.77 38.45
N ASN A 165 33.81 38.08 39.01
CA ASN A 165 34.99 37.22 39.03
C ASN A 165 35.96 37.17 37.82
N LYS A 166 37.23 37.15 38.22
CA LYS A 166 38.49 37.34 37.51
C LYS A 166 38.90 36.17 36.60
N SER A 167 39.90 36.52 35.77
CA SER A 167 41.04 35.72 35.33
C SER A 167 40.78 34.63 34.30
N ASN A 168 41.27 34.82 33.07
CA ASN A 168 42.61 34.34 32.73
C ASN A 168 42.97 34.56 31.24
N LYS A 169 44.25 34.91 31.04
CA LYS A 169 45.15 34.43 29.98
C LYS A 169 45.31 35.22 28.68
N ALA A 170 46.60 35.51 28.46
CA ALA A 170 47.36 35.54 27.21
C ALA A 170 47.39 36.85 26.41
N GLU A 171 48.46 37.59 26.68
CA GLU A 171 49.37 38.21 25.71
C GLU A 171 49.14 37.82 24.24
N LYS A 172 48.97 38.85 23.41
CA LYS A 172 49.63 38.93 22.09
C LYS A 172 49.70 40.39 21.67
N GLU A 173 50.91 40.92 21.76
CA GLU A 173 51.30 42.18 21.14
C GLU A 173 51.07 42.12 19.63
N SER A 174 50.42 43.13 19.08
CA SER A 174 50.57 43.52 17.68
C SER A 174 50.26 45.01 17.52
N PRO A 175 51.05 45.74 16.74
CA PRO A 175 51.09 47.20 16.80
C PRO A 175 49.90 47.84 16.07
N LYS A 176 49.33 48.88 16.70
CA LYS A 176 48.34 49.79 16.09
C LYS A 176 48.96 50.51 14.88
N PRO A 177 48.35 50.51 13.68
CA PRO A 177 48.69 51.50 12.66
C PRO A 177 48.10 52.87 13.05
N LYS A 178 48.95 53.88 12.97
CA LYS A 178 48.64 55.28 13.28
C LYS A 178 47.55 55.82 12.36
N SER A 179 46.68 56.63 12.94
CA SER A 179 45.75 57.54 12.30
C SER A 179 46.41 58.39 11.21
N GLY A 180 45.80 58.51 10.03
CA GLY A 180 46.13 59.60 9.10
C GLY A 180 45.79 59.33 7.63
N GLY A 181 44.67 59.87 7.15
CA GLY A 181 44.39 59.95 5.72
C GLY A 181 42.94 60.32 5.40
N LYS A 182 42.66 61.63 5.28
CA LYS A 182 41.37 62.17 4.82
C LYS A 182 41.20 61.79 3.34
N ARG A 183 40.26 60.88 3.01
CA ARG A 183 39.98 60.52 1.61
C ARG A 183 39.00 61.55 1.03
N LYS A 184 39.32 62.09 -0.16
CA LYS A 184 38.40 62.96 -0.92
C LYS A 184 37.25 62.10 -1.44
N SER A 185 36.00 62.47 -1.12
CA SER A 185 34.78 61.89 -1.70
C SER A 185 34.22 62.84 -2.75
N VAL A 186 33.83 62.31 -3.91
CA VAL A 186 33.09 63.06 -4.94
C VAL A 186 31.61 62.77 -4.75
N ALA A 187 30.78 63.82 -4.71
CA ALA A 187 29.33 63.71 -4.72
C ALA A 187 28.81 64.10 -6.12
N PHE A 188 27.84 63.36 -6.63
CA PHE A 188 27.08 63.74 -7.82
C PHE A 188 25.87 64.58 -7.38
N ALA A 189 25.63 65.68 -8.09
CA ALA A 189 24.53 66.61 -7.88
C ALA A 189 23.19 66.03 -8.36
#